data_AF-A0A2V2YGK0-F1
#
_entry.id   AF-A0A2V2YGK0-F1
#
_cell.length_a   1.000
_cell.length_b   1.000
_cell.length_c   1.000
_cell.angle_alpha   90.00
_cell.angle_beta   90.00
_cell.angle_gamma   90.00
#
_symmetry.space_group_name_H-M   'P 1'
#
loop_
_entity.id
_entity.type
_entity.pdbx_description
1 polymer ?
#
loop_
_entity_poly.entity_id
_entity_poly.type
_entity_poly.pdbx_seq_one_letter_code
_entity_poly.pdbx_strand_id
1 'polypeptide(L)'
;MKTNITNQIEVWINDQLDLYNYALQIGDTDWQQQILDTLSQKDKYLQELYNEQENQRLWGQFNEINQAMLQLLEEIRTQALDREQLEAIRVKLSELKKRRLTIVHKINSVKVTPSSN
;
A
#
# COMPACT_ATOMS: atom_id res chain seq x y z
N MET A 1 10.67 4.90 11.39
CA MET A 1 9.59 5.70 11.96
C MET A 1 8.31 4.87 11.95
N LYS A 2 7.76 4.55 13.13
CA LYS A 2 6.44 3.90 13.27
C LYS A 2 5.41 5.00 13.51
N THR A 3 5.13 5.76 12.47
CA THR A 3 4.07 6.77 12.44
C THR A 3 3.38 6.51 11.12
N ASN A 4 2.15 6.00 11.13
CA ASN A 4 1.49 5.76 9.86
C ASN A 4 0.00 6.05 9.90
N ILE A 5 -0.85 5.22 10.49
CA ILE A 5 -2.30 5.42 10.32
C ILE A 5 -2.93 6.28 11.43
N THR A 6 -2.61 6.03 12.71
CA THR A 6 -3.19 6.79 13.84
C THR A 6 -2.96 8.30 13.71
N ASN A 7 -1.73 8.71 13.39
CA ASN A 7 -1.42 10.12 13.18
C ASN A 7 -2.14 10.70 11.94
N GLN A 8 -2.30 9.92 10.86
CA GLN A 8 -3.05 10.37 9.68
C GLN A 8 -4.53 10.57 10.00
N ILE A 9 -5.12 9.72 10.85
CA ILE A 9 -6.49 9.91 11.35
C ILE A 9 -6.58 11.16 12.21
N GLU A 10 -5.66 11.36 13.14
CA GLU A 10 -5.67 12.55 14.02
C GLU A 10 -5.56 13.84 13.22
N VAL A 11 -4.64 13.90 12.26
CA VAL A 11 -4.51 15.04 11.34
C VAL A 11 -5.81 15.24 10.56
N TRP A 12 -6.36 14.19 9.96
CA TRP A 12 -7.61 14.28 9.20
C TRP A 12 -8.79 14.75 10.06
N ILE A 13 -8.95 14.25 11.29
CA ILE A 13 -10.00 14.71 12.21
C ILE A 13 -9.82 16.19 12.52
N ASN A 14 -8.59 16.60 12.86
CA ASN A 14 -8.31 18.00 13.18
C ASN A 14 -8.61 18.91 11.98
N ASP A 15 -8.22 18.51 10.77
CA ASP A 15 -8.52 19.25 9.54
C ASP A 15 -10.04 19.41 9.34
N GLN A 16 -10.83 18.35 9.53
CA GLN A 16 -12.29 18.42 9.46
C GLN A 16 -12.88 19.35 10.53
N LEU A 17 -12.35 19.31 11.75
CA LEU A 17 -12.80 20.19 12.84
C LEU A 17 -12.45 21.65 12.58
N ASP A 18 -11.29 21.94 12.02
CA ASP A 18 -10.89 23.29 11.62
C ASP A 18 -11.82 23.84 10.52
N LEU A 19 -12.15 23.01 9.52
CA LEU A 19 -13.13 23.37 8.49
C LEU A 19 -14.53 23.60 9.08
N TYR A 20 -14.96 22.76 10.04
CA TYR A 20 -16.26 22.91 10.69
C TYR A 20 -16.34 24.23 11.47
N ASN A 21 -15.29 24.55 12.23
CA ASN A 21 -15.20 25.81 12.96
C ASN A 21 -15.27 27.02 12.02
N TYR A 22 -14.61 26.94 10.87
CA TYR A 22 -14.66 27.99 9.87
C TYR A 22 -16.06 28.11 9.21
N ALA A 23 -16.70 26.99 8.86
CA ALA A 23 -18.07 26.97 8.34
C ALA A 23 -19.07 27.60 9.35
N LEU A 24 -18.87 27.34 10.64
CA LEU A 24 -19.65 27.93 11.72
C LEU A 24 -19.43 29.45 11.81
N GLN A 25 -18.21 29.94 11.64
CA GLN A 25 -17.91 31.38 11.67
C GLN A 25 -18.61 32.15 10.54
N ILE A 26 -18.72 31.55 9.35
CA ILE A 26 -19.36 32.18 8.19
C ILE A 26 -20.87 31.89 8.10
N GLY A 27 -21.41 31.07 9.02
CA GLY A 27 -22.82 30.73 9.07
C GLY A 27 -23.30 29.76 7.99
N ASP A 28 -22.38 29.02 7.35
CA ASP A 28 -22.71 28.06 6.29
C ASP A 28 -23.16 26.73 6.91
N THR A 29 -24.47 26.55 7.03
CA THR A 29 -25.07 25.36 7.66
C THR A 29 -25.01 24.13 6.76
N ASP A 30 -25.06 24.32 5.45
CA ASP A 30 -25.01 23.22 4.49
C ASP A 30 -23.61 22.59 4.51
N TRP A 31 -22.58 23.42 4.57
CA TRP A 31 -21.20 22.96 4.67
C TRP A 31 -20.91 22.29 6.02
N GLN A 32 -21.44 22.82 7.12
CA GLN A 32 -21.37 22.15 8.44
C GLN A 32 -21.93 20.72 8.38
N GLN A 33 -23.10 20.54 7.78
CA GLN A 33 -23.72 19.22 7.65
C GLN A 33 -22.87 18.27 6.79
N GLN A 34 -22.31 18.74 5.67
CA GLN A 34 -21.42 17.94 4.83
C GLN A 34 -20.17 17.46 5.58
N ILE A 35 -19.59 18.31 6.45
CA ILE A 35 -18.42 17.93 7.27
C ILE A 35 -18.82 16.89 8.33
N LEU A 36 -19.98 17.02 8.97
CA LEU A 36 -20.49 16.03 9.92
C LEU A 36 -20.75 14.68 9.25
N ASP A 37 -21.33 14.69 8.05
CA ASP A 37 -21.55 13.49 7.25
C ASP A 37 -20.21 12.83 6.89
N THR A 38 -19.20 13.63 6.53
CA THR A 38 -17.84 13.15 6.26
C THR A 38 -17.19 12.53 7.50
N LEU A 39 -17.29 13.19 8.67
CA LEU A 39 -16.79 12.67 9.94
C LEU A 39 -17.49 11.38 10.36
N SER A 40 -18.77 11.20 10.02
CA SER A 40 -19.50 9.96 10.29
C SER A 40 -18.95 8.76 9.50
N GLN A 41 -18.28 9.02 8.37
CA GLN A 41 -17.64 8.02 7.52
C GLN A 41 -16.19 7.71 7.92
N LYS A 42 -15.76 8.11 9.12
CA LYS A 42 -14.40 7.89 9.63
C LYS A 42 -13.93 6.43 9.51
N ASP A 43 -14.79 5.45 9.77
CA ASP A 43 -14.42 4.04 9.69
C ASP A 43 -14.10 3.61 8.24
N LYS A 44 -14.80 4.18 7.26
CA LYS A 44 -14.51 3.97 5.84
C LYS A 44 -13.16 4.59 5.47
N TYR A 45 -12.92 5.83 5.86
CA TYR A 45 -11.62 6.49 5.66
C TYR A 45 -10.47 5.68 6.30
N LEU A 46 -10.69 5.14 7.50
CA LEU A 46 -9.72 4.28 8.18
C LEU A 46 -9.42 3.00 7.38
N GLN A 47 -10.44 2.32 6.87
CA GLN A 47 -10.25 1.13 6.03
C GLN A 47 -9.48 1.46 4.75
N GLU A 48 -9.77 2.60 4.11
CA GLU A 48 -9.04 3.06 2.92
C GLU A 48 -7.55 3.28 3.22
N LEU A 49 -7.22 3.92 4.35
CA LEU A 49 -5.82 4.08 4.79
C LEU A 49 -5.11 2.75 5.02
N TYR A 50 -5.77 1.77 5.65
CA TYR A 50 -5.19 0.42 5.82
C TYR A 50 -4.97 -0.28 4.50
N ASN A 51 -5.93 -0.20 3.58
CA ASN A 51 -5.83 -0.79 2.25
C ASN A 51 -4.70 -0.16 1.44
N GLU A 52 -4.56 1.17 1.50
CA GLU A 52 -3.47 1.88 0.84
C GLU A 52 -2.11 1.46 1.41
N GLN A 53 -1.97 1.43 2.74
CA GLN A 53 -0.73 1.01 3.38
C GLN A 53 -0.34 -0.42 3.02
N GLU A 54 -1.29 -1.35 3.02
CA GLU A 54 -1.07 -2.74 2.62
C GLU A 54 -0.70 -2.85 1.14
N ASN A 55 -1.36 -2.08 0.27
CA ASN A 55 -1.04 -2.04 -1.15
C ASN A 55 0.39 -1.53 -1.38
N GLN A 56 0.78 -0.42 -0.73
CA GLN A 56 2.15 0.10 -0.78
C GLN A 56 3.17 -0.94 -0.31
N ARG A 57 2.88 -1.64 0.79
CA ARG A 57 3.73 -2.71 1.34
C ARG A 57 3.91 -3.85 0.32
N LEU A 58 2.82 -4.30 -0.31
CA LEU A 58 2.85 -5.38 -1.31
C LEU A 58 3.63 -4.96 -2.57
N TRP A 59 3.47 -3.73 -3.04
CA TRP A 59 4.27 -3.21 -4.15
C TRP A 59 5.75 -3.10 -3.82
N GLY A 60 6.08 -2.70 -2.58
CA GLY A 60 7.46 -2.74 -2.08
C GLY A 60 8.07 -4.15 -2.20
N GLN A 61 7.36 -5.17 -1.69
CA GLN A 61 7.80 -6.57 -1.79
C GLN A 61 7.92 -7.05 -3.24
N PHE A 62 6.99 -6.66 -4.11
CA PHE A 62 7.06 -6.98 -5.54
C PHE A 62 8.31 -6.41 -6.18
N ASN A 63 8.65 -5.15 -5.87
CA ASN A 63 9.85 -4.49 -6.39
C ASN A 63 11.13 -5.15 -5.89
N GLU A 64 11.22 -5.48 -4.60
CA GLU A 64 12.35 -6.21 -4.02
C GLU A 64 12.58 -7.56 -4.71
N ILE A 65 11.51 -8.34 -4.92
CA ILE A 65 11.59 -9.63 -5.63
C ILE A 65 12.09 -9.42 -7.07
N ASN A 66 11.57 -8.43 -7.79
CA ASN A 66 12.00 -8.17 -9.16
C ASN A 66 13.47 -7.75 -9.21
N GLN A 67 13.93 -6.90 -8.29
CA GLN A 67 15.34 -6.50 -8.20
C GLN A 67 16.25 -7.70 -7.95
N ALA A 68 15.89 -8.57 -7.00
CA ALA A 68 16.63 -9.80 -6.75
C ALA A 68 16.68 -10.73 -7.98
N MET A 69 15.57 -10.85 -8.72
CA MET A 69 15.56 -11.61 -9.97
C MET A 69 16.48 -11.01 -11.04
N LEU A 70 16.48 -9.68 -11.19
CA LEU A 70 17.36 -8.99 -12.14
C LEU A 70 18.84 -9.17 -11.79
N GLN A 71 19.18 -9.10 -10.49
CA GLN A 71 20.54 -9.35 -10.02
C GLN A 71 21.01 -10.78 -10.38
N LEU A 72 20.19 -11.79 -10.11
CA LEU A 72 20.51 -13.18 -10.47
C LEU A 72 20.69 -13.40 -11.99
N LEU A 73 19.88 -12.71 -12.80
CA LEU A 73 20.04 -12.77 -14.26
C LEU A 73 21.32 -12.07 -14.73
N GLU A 74 21.70 -10.97 -14.07
CA GLU A 74 22.93 -10.27 -14.35
C GLU A 74 24.17 -11.10 -13.94
N GLU A 75 24.11 -11.80 -12.82
CA GLU A 75 25.14 -12.76 -12.40
C GLU A 75 25.36 -13.83 -13.49
N ILE A 76 24.29 -14.40 -14.03
CA ILE A 76 24.38 -15.38 -15.14
C ILE A 76 25.04 -14.77 -16.37
N ARG A 77 24.77 -13.49 -16.67
CA ARG A 77 25.27 -12.82 -17.87
C ARG A 77 26.74 -12.41 -17.76
N THR A 78 27.20 -12.06 -16.57
CA THR A 78 28.50 -11.40 -16.36
C THR A 78 29.55 -12.32 -15.76
N GLN A 79 29.14 -13.37 -15.06
CA GLN A 79 30.06 -14.28 -14.38
C GLN A 79 30.26 -15.56 -15.19
N ALA A 80 31.50 -16.05 -15.22
CA ALA A 80 31.80 -17.38 -15.73
C ALA A 80 31.40 -18.41 -14.66
N LEU A 81 30.10 -18.74 -14.64
CA LEU A 81 29.53 -19.69 -13.68
C LEU A 81 29.80 -21.13 -14.10
N ASP A 82 30.12 -21.98 -13.13
CA ASP A 82 30.10 -23.42 -13.33
C ASP A 82 28.65 -23.97 -13.34
N ARG A 83 28.54 -25.27 -13.64
CA ARG A 83 27.23 -25.93 -13.73
C ARG A 83 26.47 -25.92 -12.40
N GLU A 84 27.15 -26.07 -11.28
CA GLU A 84 26.52 -26.13 -9.96
C GLU A 84 25.97 -24.76 -9.56
N GLN A 85 26.76 -23.71 -9.77
CA GLN A 85 26.37 -22.32 -9.56
C GLN A 85 25.17 -21.93 -10.44
N LEU A 86 25.18 -22.32 -11.71
CA LEU A 86 24.07 -22.05 -12.62
C LEU A 86 22.77 -22.72 -12.16
N GLU A 87 22.82 -23.98 -11.70
CA GLU A 87 21.65 -24.67 -11.17
C GLU A 87 21.16 -24.05 -9.85
N ALA A 88 22.07 -23.63 -8.96
CA ALA A 88 21.70 -22.91 -7.75
C ALA A 88 20.94 -21.60 -8.04
N ILE A 89 21.39 -20.83 -9.04
CA ILE A 89 20.68 -19.62 -9.47
C ILE A 89 19.31 -19.94 -10.08
N ARG A 90 19.20 -21.01 -10.87
CA ARG A 90 17.90 -21.45 -11.45
C ARG A 90 16.88 -21.80 -10.37
N VAL A 91 17.31 -22.49 -9.30
CA VAL A 91 16.45 -22.80 -8.16
C VAL A 91 15.98 -21.51 -7.48
N LYS A 92 16.89 -20.58 -7.17
CA LYS A 92 16.54 -19.27 -6.58
C LYS A 92 15.55 -18.48 -7.45
N LEU A 93 15.77 -18.42 -8.76
CA LEU A 93 14.86 -17.76 -9.70
C LEU A 93 13.47 -18.40 -9.70
N SER A 94 13.39 -19.74 -9.61
CA SER A 94 12.12 -20.46 -9.53
C SER A 94 11.34 -20.09 -8.26
N GLU A 95 12.00 -20.02 -7.12
CA GLU A 95 11.39 -19.59 -5.87
C GLU A 95 10.91 -18.14 -5.90
N LEU A 96 11.74 -17.23 -6.43
CA LEU A 96 11.37 -15.83 -6.59
C LEU A 96 10.16 -15.65 -7.51
N LYS A 97 10.06 -16.41 -8.61
CA LYS A 97 8.88 -16.42 -9.49
C LYS A 97 7.61 -16.84 -8.74
N LYS A 98 7.68 -17.89 -7.91
CA LYS A 98 6.54 -18.32 -7.08
C LYS A 98 6.12 -17.23 -6.10
N ARG A 99 7.08 -16.63 -5.39
CA ARG A 99 6.80 -15.52 -4.45
C ARG A 99 6.18 -14.32 -5.16
N ARG A 100 6.72 -13.93 -6.32
CA ARG A 100 6.20 -12.84 -7.15
C ARG A 100 4.74 -13.07 -7.52
N LEU A 101 4.38 -14.29 -7.95
CA LEU A 101 3.01 -14.65 -8.29
C LEU A 101 2.07 -14.51 -7.08
N THR A 102 2.50 -14.99 -5.91
CA THR A 102 1.72 -14.83 -4.67
C THR A 102 1.48 -13.36 -4.32
N ILE A 103 2.49 -12.50 -4.46
CA ILE A 103 2.36 -11.06 -4.21
C ILE A 103 1.41 -10.41 -5.22
N VAL A 104 1.50 -10.73 -6.51
CA VAL A 104 0.57 -10.22 -7.53
C VAL A 104 -0.87 -10.60 -7.20
N HIS A 105 -1.09 -11.83 -6.73
CA HIS A 105 -2.43 -12.28 -6.33
C HIS A 105 -2.98 -11.44 -5.16
N LYS A 106 -2.13 -11.15 -4.16
CA LYS A 106 -2.49 -10.28 -3.03
C LYS A 106 -2.75 -8.83 -3.45
N ILE A 107 -1.95 -8.29 -4.36
CA ILE A 107 -2.16 -6.93 -4.90
C ILE A 107 -3.54 -6.85 -5.58
N ASN A 108 -3.89 -7.87 -6.37
CA ASN A 108 -5.17 -7.91 -7.05
C ASN A 108 -6.34 -8.08 -6.08
N SER A 109 -6.19 -8.84 -4.99
CA SER A 109 -7.26 -8.96 -3.99
C SER A 109 -7.54 -7.65 -3.24
N VAL A 110 -6.49 -6.87 -2.92
CA VAL A 110 -6.66 -5.56 -2.26
C VAL A 110 -7.34 -4.54 -3.18
N LYS A 111 -7.10 -4.61 -4.50
CA LYS A 111 -7.76 -3.76 -5.50
C LYS A 111 -9.24 -4.11 -5.73
N VAL A 112 -9.64 -5.35 -5.45
CA VAL A 112 -10.97 -5.87 -5.80
C VAL A 112 -11.96 -5.75 -4.64
N THR A 113 -11.52 -5.63 -3.39
CA THR A 113 -12.43 -5.32 -2.27
C THR A 113 -12.94 -3.89 -2.40
N PRO A 114 -14.20 -3.67 -2.83
CA PRO A 114 -14.81 -2.36 -2.70
C PRO A 114 -15.00 -2.14 -1.20
N SER A 115 -14.83 -0.92 -0.71
CA SER A 115 -15.34 -0.52 0.59
C SER A 115 -16.81 -0.96 0.67
N SER A 116 -17.10 -2.03 1.39
CA SER A 116 -18.46 -2.54 1.53
C SER A 116 -19.28 -1.45 2.22
N ASN A 117 -20.35 -1.04 1.53
CA ASN A 117 -21.36 -0.08 1.98
C ASN A 117 -21.88 -0.38 3.39
#